data_AF-A0A932E1I0-F1
#
_entry.id   AF-A0A932E1I0-F1
#
_cell.length_a   1.000
_cell.length_b   1.000
_cell.length_c   1.000
_cell.angle_alpha   90.00
_cell.angle_beta   90.00
_cell.angle_gamma   90.00
#
_symmetry.space_group_name_H-M   'P 1'
#
loop_
_entity.id
_entity.type
_entity.pdbx_description
1 polymer ?
#
loop_
_entity_poly.entity_id
_entity_poly.type
_entity_poly.pdbx_seq_one_letter_code
_entity_poly.pdbx_strand_id
1 'polypeptide(L)' 'ALPSGARWEDGAAGAGNRIEGPAVDFCRVVTHRRHVDDTRLALTGPGAREWMLIAQAFAGPPAPGRRAGQFARET' A
#
# COMPACT_ATOMS: atom_id res chain seq x y z
N ALA A 1 -7.61 -6.88 5.63
CA ALA A 1 -8.54 -7.95 5.20
C ALA A 1 -8.59 -8.04 3.68
N LEU A 2 -8.68 -9.25 3.14
CA LEU A 2 -8.97 -9.52 1.72
C LEU A 2 -10.39 -9.05 1.36
N PRO A 3 -10.75 -8.95 0.06
CA PRO A 3 -12.11 -8.61 -0.35
C PRO A 3 -13.19 -9.55 0.22
N SER A 4 -12.84 -10.81 0.49
CA SER A 4 -13.71 -11.78 1.16
C SER A 4 -13.90 -11.53 2.67
N GLY A 5 -13.25 -10.53 3.24
CA GLY A 5 -13.20 -10.29 4.69
C GLY A 5 -12.16 -11.15 5.42
N ALA A 6 -11.61 -12.18 4.80
CA ALA A 6 -10.59 -13.04 5.41
C ALA A 6 -9.30 -12.26 5.74
N ARG A 7 -8.63 -12.64 6.84
CA ARG A 7 -7.29 -12.17 7.17
C ARG A 7 -6.27 -13.03 6.44
N TRP A 8 -5.30 -12.40 5.81
CA TRP A 8 -4.11 -13.03 5.26
C TRP A 8 -2.90 -12.37 5.89
N GLU A 9 -1.93 -13.17 6.30
CA GLU A 9 -0.66 -12.72 6.89
C GLU A 9 0.46 -13.55 6.31
N ASP A 10 1.59 -12.91 6.04
CA ASP A 10 2.81 -13.54 5.57
C ASP A 10 4.01 -12.80 6.18
N GLY A 11 5.09 -13.54 6.42
CA GLY A 11 6.29 -13.08 7.11
C GLY A 11 6.39 -13.49 8.59
N ALA A 12 7.54 -13.17 9.20
CA ALA A 12 7.84 -13.54 10.58
C ALA A 12 7.04 -12.71 11.60
N ALA A 13 6.65 -13.36 12.69
CA ALA A 13 6.09 -12.67 13.84
C ALA A 13 7.11 -11.68 14.41
N GLY A 14 6.70 -10.41 14.58
CA GLY A 14 7.57 -9.36 15.11
C GLY A 14 8.56 -8.76 14.12
N ALA A 15 8.37 -8.94 12.80
CA ALA A 15 9.19 -8.25 11.80
C ALA A 15 9.21 -6.73 12.05
N GLY A 16 10.41 -6.15 12.12
CA GLY A 16 10.60 -4.72 12.40
C GLY A 16 10.08 -3.79 11.30
N ASN A 17 9.81 -4.32 10.11
CA ASN A 17 9.11 -3.64 9.02
C ASN A 17 7.82 -4.40 8.69
N ARG A 18 6.66 -3.75 8.79
CA ARG A 18 5.35 -4.38 8.56
C ARG A 18 4.37 -3.43 7.89
N ILE A 19 3.53 -3.96 7.01
CA ILE A 19 2.44 -3.26 6.33
C ILE A 19 1.14 -3.98 6.70
N GLU A 20 0.17 -3.25 7.21
CA GLU A 20 -1.10 -3.81 7.66
C GLU A 20 -2.29 -2.99 7.18
N GLY A 21 -3.39 -3.65 6.87
CA GLY A 21 -4.65 -2.96 6.59
C GLY A 21 -5.53 -3.71 5.59
N PRO A 22 -6.48 -2.98 4.97
CA PRO A 22 -7.30 -3.52 3.90
C PRO A 22 -6.44 -3.89 2.67
N ALA A 23 -6.61 -5.08 2.13
CA ALA A 23 -5.88 -5.51 0.93
C ALA A 23 -6.19 -4.60 -0.28
N VAL A 24 -7.41 -4.07 -0.36
CA VAL A 24 -7.81 -3.11 -1.40
C VAL A 24 -6.97 -1.83 -1.35
N ASP A 25 -6.61 -1.36 -0.16
CA ASP A 25 -5.80 -0.15 0.00
C ASP A 25 -4.36 -0.42 -0.44
N PHE A 26 -3.80 -1.58 -0.06
CA PHE A 26 -2.50 -2.05 -0.57
C PHE A 26 -2.48 -2.11 -2.11
N CYS A 27 -3.46 -2.79 -2.72
CA CYS A 27 -3.58 -2.87 -4.17
C CYS A 27 -3.66 -1.49 -4.84
N ARG A 28 -4.43 -0.56 -4.25
CA ARG A 28 -4.54 0.81 -4.76
C ARG A 28 -3.22 1.57 -4.71
N VAL A 29 -2.37 1.36 -3.69
CA VAL A 29 -1.05 2.00 -3.65
C VAL A 29 -0.13 1.39 -4.69
N VAL A 30 0.03 0.06 -4.70
CA VAL A 30 1.00 -0.60 -5.61
C VAL A 30 0.58 -0.49 -7.08
N THR A 31 -0.68 -0.25 -7.40
CA THR A 31 -1.13 0.05 -8.78
C THR A 31 -1.19 1.55 -9.10
N HIS A 32 -0.59 2.39 -8.25
CA HIS A 32 -0.52 3.85 -8.38
C HIS A 32 -1.90 4.51 -8.54
N ARG A 33 -2.87 4.05 -7.74
CA ARG A 33 -4.23 4.61 -7.66
C ARG A 33 -4.45 5.53 -6.48
N ARG A 34 -3.68 5.38 -5.41
CA ARG A 34 -3.67 6.23 -4.20
C ARG A 34 -2.24 6.39 -3.70
N HIS A 35 -1.97 7.50 -3.01
CA HIS A 35 -0.76 7.65 -2.21
C HIS A 35 -0.95 6.90 -0.87
N VAL A 36 0.11 6.36 -0.29
CA VAL A 36 0.01 5.53 0.92
C VAL A 36 -0.59 6.29 2.12
N ASP A 37 -0.23 7.57 2.27
CA ASP A 37 -0.75 8.42 3.36
C ASP A 37 -2.25 8.79 3.19
N ASP A 38 -2.88 8.42 2.08
CA ASP A 38 -4.32 8.56 1.82
C ASP A 38 -5.05 7.20 1.90
N THR A 39 -4.50 6.25 2.66
CA THR A 39 -5.08 4.92 2.85
C THR A 39 -5.17 4.54 4.32
N ARG A 40 -5.81 3.41 4.62
CA ARG A 40 -5.87 2.85 5.98
C ARG A 40 -4.73 1.88 6.26
N LEU A 41 -3.62 1.97 5.50
CA LEU A 41 -2.45 1.14 5.73
C LEU A 41 -1.66 1.68 6.92
N ALA A 42 -1.41 0.82 7.91
CA ALA A 42 -0.45 1.08 8.98
C ALA A 42 0.92 0.54 8.56
N LEU A 43 1.93 1.40 8.66
CA LEU A 43 3.32 1.09 8.30
C LEU A 43 4.16 1.13 9.57
N THR A 44 4.79 0.01 9.90
CA THR A 44 5.74 -0.09 11.00
C THR A 44 7.13 -0.21 10.41
N GLY A 45 8.08 0.61 10.88
CA GLY A 45 9.47 0.59 10.44
C GLY A 45 9.76 1.37 9.14
N PRO A 46 11.00 1.85 8.96
CA PRO A 46 11.36 2.72 7.84
C PRO A 46 11.29 2.01 6.48
N GLY A 47 11.64 0.72 6.43
CA GLY A 47 11.61 -0.06 5.20
C GLY A 47 10.19 -0.32 4.68
N ALA A 48 9.20 -0.45 5.58
CA ALA A 48 7.80 -0.55 5.17
C ALA A 48 7.31 0.73 4.49
N ARG A 49 7.69 1.90 5.05
CA ARG A 49 7.34 3.19 4.47
C ARG A 49 8.03 3.41 3.13
N GLU A 50 9.34 3.18 3.07
CA GLU A 50 10.12 3.30 1.84
C GLU A 50 9.54 2.41 0.74
N TRP A 51 9.28 1.14 1.05
CA TRP A 51 8.72 0.20 0.08
C TRP A 51 7.36 0.67 -0.45
N MET A 52 6.45 1.12 0.42
CA MET A 52 5.14 1.62 -0.02
C MET A 52 5.21 2.89 -0.90
N LEU A 53 6.32 3.63 -0.88
CA LEU A 53 6.52 4.80 -1.74
C LEU A 53 7.04 4.42 -3.14
N ILE A 54 7.73 3.28 -3.27
CA ILE A 54 8.34 2.84 -4.53
C ILE A 54 7.64 1.63 -5.17
N ALA A 55 6.83 0.90 -4.41
CA ALA A 55 6.19 -0.32 -4.86
C ALA A 55 5.27 -0.06 -6.06
N GLN A 56 5.43 -0.89 -7.09
CA GLN A 56 4.63 -0.81 -8.30
C GLN A 56 4.34 -2.20 -8.85
N ALA A 57 3.05 -2.50 -9.02
CA ALA A 57 2.57 -3.63 -9.79
C ALA A 57 2.61 -3.23 -11.27
N PHE A 58 3.58 -3.74 -12.01
CA PHE A 58 3.73 -3.48 -13.43
C PHE A 58 2.81 -4.37 -14.27
N ALA A 59 2.08 -3.75 -15.20
CA ALA A 59 1.48 -4.42 -16.35
C ALA A 59 2.22 -4.09 -17.67
N GLY A 60 3.43 -3.49 -17.57
CA GLY A 60 4.23 -2.91 -18.66
C GLY A 60 5.38 -2.04 -18.09
N PRO A 61 6.16 -1.31 -18.93
CA PRO A 61 7.28 -0.50 -18.46
C PRO A 61 6.85 0.58 -17.43
N PRO A 62 7.76 1.00 -16.53
CA PRO A 62 7.45 1.98 -15.49
C PRO A 62 6.97 3.32 -16.05
N ALA A 63 5.89 3.84 -15.47
CA ALA A 63 5.35 5.17 -15.74
C ALA A 63 5.33 6.00 -14.46
N PRO A 64 5.42 7.35 -14.54
CA PRO A 64 5.30 8.22 -13.38
C PRO A 64 3.97 7.98 -12.64
N GLY A 65 4.06 7.84 -11.31
CA GLY A 65 2.90 7.64 -10.44
C GLY A 65 1.98 8.87 -10.35
N ARG A 66 1.06 8.85 -9.38
CA ARG A 66 0.09 9.93 -9.15
C ARG A 66 0.64 10.97 -8.19
N ARG A 67 0.26 12.23 -8.40
CA ARG A 67 0.69 13.36 -7.54
C ARG A 67 -0.20 13.43 -6.30
N ALA A 68 0.37 13.88 -5.18
CA ALA A 68 -0.42 14.19 -3.98
C ALA A 68 -1.51 15.23 -4.30
N GLY A 69 -2.72 15.04 -3.76
CA GLY A 69 -3.88 15.90 -4.03
C GLY A 69 -4.50 15.73 -5.42
N GLN A 70 -4.02 14.80 -6.25
CA GLN A 70 -4.61 14.51 -7.56
C GLN A 70 -6.06 13.99 -7.47
N PHE A 71 -6.42 13.36 -6.35
CA PHE A 71 -7.78 12.89 -6.07
C PHE A 71 -8.22 13.41 -4.72
N ALA A 72 -9.51 13.73 -4.59
CA ALA A 72 -10.11 14.03 -3.30
C ALA A 72 -9.95 12.84 -2.35
N ARG A 73 -9.73 13.13 -1.07
CA ARG A 73 -9.62 12.10 -0.04
C ARG A 73 -10.98 11.42 0.14
N GLU A 74 -11.03 10.10 0.00
CA GLU A 74 -12.24 9.30 0.26
C GLU A 74 -12.57 9.38 1.76
N THR A 75 -13.85 9.56 2.08
CA THR A 75 -14.40 9.65 3.44
C THR A 75 -14.68 8.26 4.00
#